data_AF-A0A954PG00-F1
#
_entry.id   AF-A0A954PG00-F1
#
_cell.length_a   1.000
_cell.length_b   1.000
_cell.length_c   1.000
_cell.angle_alpha   90.00
_cell.angle_beta   90.00
_cell.angle_gamma   90.00
#
_symmetry.space_group_name_H-M   'P 1'
#
loop_
_entity.id
_entity.type
_entity.pdbx_description
1 polymer ?
#
loop_
_entity_poly.entity_id
_entity_poly.type
_entity_poly.pdbx_seq_one_letter_code
_entity_poly.pdbx_strand_id
1 'polypeptide(L)'
;MPYRLLHRYFSTVAWVVLASLSIALTAHSQDYLGVLNEMLTPEVTAQLQLTEEQQVELKRLVNDRRSAAIGLAQMEREAPRQQRAQLRQQFGAESERLAFQLLNPAQQSQLAKLRVQWRGMLALADADVARDLNLANWQQDTVAEWLERVNESRRSDDADRVRDQAERAIRQELSDSQWAAWQVLAGQLDVLPEPPVPPERNIPAETLVSQASSQEGGAQAAASRSVSETPIEDVRLTLNFNNVPWKDVIDWLAEEADLSVQNDIVPPGSFKYHDRSRTYSVIETLDLMNASLLDKGYTFFRQDRMLRCVDFESDDIAPEAISAMADRVTEEELASRGKYEPVTVIFALERLEPEDVAKDIEQLLSVQGTVFALPLSGQVKVTDMAGNVRTIAAMIKRAEDPHSSRGASIQSW
;
A
#
# COMPACT_ATOMS: atom_id res chain seq x y z
N MET A 1 75.86 -0.77 15.66
CA MET A 1 75.51 -2.08 16.26
C MET A 1 75.34 -1.87 17.75
N PRO A 2 74.26 -2.37 18.39
CA PRO A 2 72.96 -2.79 17.84
C PRO A 2 72.03 -1.53 17.81
N TYR A 3 70.72 -1.47 18.13
CA TYR A 3 69.65 -2.46 18.28
C TYR A 3 68.31 -1.94 17.70
N ARG A 4 67.83 -2.61 16.63
CA ARG A 4 66.45 -3.05 16.31
C ARG A 4 65.18 -2.24 16.72
N LEU A 5 64.39 -1.96 15.66
CA LEU A 5 62.96 -2.24 15.46
C LEU A 5 61.88 -1.55 16.33
N LEU A 6 60.96 -0.85 15.64
CA LEU A 6 59.51 -0.96 15.86
C LEU A 6 58.76 -0.78 14.52
N HIS A 7 57.43 -0.92 14.52
CA HIS A 7 56.64 -1.30 13.32
C HIS A 7 56.04 -0.15 12.47
N ARG A 8 55.61 -0.54 11.27
CA ARG A 8 54.69 0.16 10.34
C ARG A 8 53.48 0.79 11.06
N TYR A 9 52.84 1.81 10.46
CA TYR A 9 51.42 1.78 10.07
C TYR A 9 50.93 3.03 9.29
N PHE A 10 49.98 2.81 8.36
CA PHE A 10 49.08 3.76 7.67
C PHE A 10 49.69 4.93 6.83
N SER A 11 49.00 5.50 5.83
CA SER A 11 47.66 5.17 5.28
C SER A 11 47.61 5.21 3.74
N THR A 12 46.81 4.34 3.14
CA THR A 12 46.44 4.36 1.71
C THR A 12 44.97 4.78 1.56
N VAL A 13 44.70 5.98 1.04
CA VAL A 13 43.34 6.51 0.84
C VAL A 13 43.16 6.96 -0.60
N ALA A 14 42.90 6.00 -1.51
CA ALA A 14 42.74 6.25 -2.95
C ALA A 14 41.86 5.22 -3.70
N TRP A 15 41.14 4.33 -3.01
CA TRP A 15 40.48 3.17 -3.65
C TRP A 15 38.98 2.97 -3.35
N VAL A 16 38.36 3.79 -2.50
CA VAL A 16 36.98 3.57 -2.05
C VAL A 16 35.93 4.00 -3.08
N VAL A 17 36.16 5.11 -3.81
CA VAL A 17 35.13 5.77 -4.64
C VAL A 17 34.68 4.92 -5.86
N LEU A 18 35.53 4.05 -6.39
CA LEU A 18 35.19 3.18 -7.54
C LEU A 18 34.40 1.92 -7.14
N ALA A 19 34.48 1.47 -5.88
CA ALA A 19 33.73 0.31 -5.42
C ALA A 19 32.23 0.60 -5.28
N SER A 20 31.87 1.80 -4.78
CA SER A 20 30.49 2.20 -4.52
C SER A 20 29.59 2.16 -5.76
N LEU A 21 30.09 2.59 -6.93
CA LEU A 21 29.33 2.54 -8.19
C LEU A 21 29.06 1.10 -8.66
N SER A 22 30.03 0.21 -8.45
CA SER A 22 29.92 -1.19 -8.88
C SER A 22 28.89 -1.96 -8.05
N ILE A 23 28.91 -1.75 -6.72
CA ILE A 23 28.00 -2.42 -5.78
C ILE A 23 26.54 -2.00 -6.02
N ALA A 24 26.31 -0.71 -6.30
CA ALA A 24 24.97 -0.19 -6.60
C ALA A 24 24.35 -0.80 -7.86
N LEU A 25 25.15 -1.05 -8.91
CA LEU A 25 24.66 -1.72 -10.13
C LEU A 25 24.40 -3.22 -9.91
N THR A 26 25.20 -3.91 -9.09
CA THR A 26 25.00 -5.36 -8.87
C THR A 26 23.66 -5.69 -8.22
N ALA A 27 23.21 -4.92 -7.23
CA ALA A 27 21.92 -5.13 -6.57
C ALA A 27 20.75 -4.99 -7.56
N HIS A 28 20.69 -3.87 -8.28
CA HIS A 28 19.71 -3.65 -9.36
C HIS A 28 19.74 -4.77 -10.41
N SER A 29 20.91 -5.33 -10.72
CA SER A 29 21.03 -6.40 -11.71
C SER A 29 20.42 -7.73 -11.30
N GLN A 30 20.18 -7.98 -10.00
CA GLN A 30 19.48 -9.19 -9.54
C GLN A 30 17.96 -9.05 -9.74
N ASP A 31 17.40 -7.86 -9.49
CA ASP A 31 15.96 -7.57 -9.57
C ASP A 31 15.33 -7.86 -10.94
N TYR A 32 16.07 -7.69 -12.03
CA TYR A 32 15.54 -7.78 -13.41
C TYR A 32 15.75 -9.14 -14.10
N LEU A 33 16.58 -10.02 -13.55
CA LEU A 33 16.96 -11.29 -14.20
C LEU A 33 16.05 -12.47 -13.83
N GLY A 34 15.30 -12.35 -12.74
CA GLY A 34 14.46 -13.43 -12.23
C GLY A 34 15.25 -14.73 -12.05
N VAL A 35 14.72 -15.81 -12.62
CA VAL A 35 15.21 -17.19 -12.45
C VAL A 35 16.61 -17.43 -13.06
N LEU A 36 17.11 -16.55 -13.93
CA LEU A 36 18.40 -16.72 -14.62
C LEU A 36 19.63 -16.84 -13.69
N ASN A 37 19.66 -16.11 -12.57
CA ASN A 37 20.76 -16.22 -11.62
C ASN A 37 20.70 -17.56 -10.87
N GLU A 38 19.49 -17.99 -10.46
CA GLU A 38 19.26 -19.24 -9.73
C GLU A 38 19.64 -20.46 -10.56
N MET A 39 19.38 -20.46 -11.87
CA MET A 39 19.79 -21.51 -12.81
C MET A 39 21.29 -21.78 -12.85
N LEU A 40 22.13 -20.84 -12.39
CA LEU A 40 23.59 -20.96 -12.36
C LEU A 40 24.16 -21.26 -10.97
N THR A 41 23.31 -21.44 -9.95
CA THR A 41 23.74 -21.97 -8.64
C THR A 41 24.18 -23.43 -8.78
N PRO A 42 25.17 -23.92 -8.00
CA PRO A 42 25.63 -25.31 -8.07
C PRO A 42 24.50 -26.35 -7.90
N GLU A 43 23.59 -26.07 -6.97
CA GLU A 43 22.48 -26.93 -6.57
C GLU A 43 21.49 -27.10 -7.73
N VAL A 44 21.08 -25.99 -8.37
CA VAL A 44 20.13 -25.99 -9.49
C VAL A 44 20.78 -26.50 -10.77
N THR A 45 22.05 -26.15 -11.01
CA THR A 45 22.85 -26.66 -12.13
C THR A 45 22.89 -28.19 -12.11
N ALA A 46 23.04 -28.79 -10.93
CA ALA A 46 23.00 -30.25 -10.75
C ALA A 46 21.60 -30.84 -10.92
N GLN A 47 20.56 -30.21 -10.35
CA GLN A 47 19.17 -30.69 -10.47
C GLN A 47 18.62 -30.61 -11.91
N LEU A 48 19.00 -29.58 -12.67
CA LEU A 48 18.70 -29.43 -14.10
C LEU A 48 19.68 -30.18 -15.01
N GLN A 49 20.73 -30.79 -14.46
CA GLN A 49 21.76 -31.53 -15.21
C GLN A 49 22.32 -30.72 -16.40
N LEU A 50 22.61 -29.43 -16.20
CA LEU A 50 23.02 -28.52 -17.27
C LEU A 50 24.41 -28.89 -17.81
N THR A 51 24.51 -29.07 -19.14
CA THR A 51 25.80 -29.32 -19.79
C THR A 51 26.73 -28.11 -19.66
N GLU A 52 28.04 -28.32 -19.80
CA GLU A 52 29.02 -27.21 -19.75
C GLU A 52 28.73 -26.14 -20.82
N GLU A 53 28.28 -26.57 -22.01
CA GLU A 53 27.85 -25.68 -23.10
C GLU A 53 26.64 -24.83 -22.68
N GLN A 54 25.57 -25.45 -22.15
CA GLN A 54 24.39 -24.74 -21.65
C GLN A 54 24.75 -23.75 -20.53
N GLN A 55 25.65 -24.13 -19.62
CA GLN A 55 26.13 -23.24 -18.56
C GLN A 55 26.90 -22.04 -19.12
N VAL A 56 27.71 -22.22 -20.16
CA VAL A 56 28.43 -21.11 -20.83
C VAL A 56 27.44 -20.19 -21.54
N GLU A 57 26.43 -20.74 -22.23
CA GLU A 57 25.39 -19.96 -22.90
C GLU A 57 24.52 -19.16 -21.90
N LEU A 58 24.14 -19.77 -20.77
CA LEU A 58 23.40 -19.10 -19.70
C LEU A 58 24.24 -18.01 -19.02
N LYS A 59 25.54 -18.25 -18.79
CA LYS A 59 26.48 -17.22 -18.27
C LYS A 59 26.63 -16.05 -19.25
N ARG A 60 26.64 -16.31 -20.57
CA ARG A 60 26.61 -15.28 -21.61
C ARG A 60 25.30 -14.49 -21.58
N LEU A 61 24.15 -15.18 -21.60
CA LEU A 61 22.83 -14.57 -21.54
C LEU A 61 22.64 -13.70 -20.30
N VAL A 62 23.12 -14.13 -19.12
CA VAL A 62 23.13 -13.31 -17.90
C VAL A 62 23.90 -12.01 -18.11
N ASN A 63 25.11 -12.05 -18.68
CA ASN A 63 25.89 -10.83 -18.93
C ASN A 63 25.25 -9.91 -19.99
N ASP A 64 24.66 -10.49 -21.04
CA ASP A 64 23.93 -9.76 -22.08
C ASP A 64 22.70 -9.05 -21.48
N ARG A 65 21.92 -9.73 -20.62
CA ARG A 65 20.76 -9.14 -19.93
C ARG A 65 21.16 -8.15 -18.83
N ARG A 66 22.26 -8.36 -18.10
CA ARG A 66 22.83 -7.35 -17.18
C ARG A 66 23.19 -6.05 -17.91
N SER A 67 23.69 -6.16 -19.14
CA SER A 67 24.00 -5.01 -19.98
C SER A 67 22.72 -4.32 -20.48
N ALA A 68 21.72 -5.09 -20.93
CA ALA A 68 20.43 -4.56 -21.34
C ALA A 68 19.63 -3.89 -20.20
N ALA A 69 19.79 -4.35 -18.96
CA ALA A 69 19.17 -3.74 -17.78
C ALA A 69 19.61 -2.28 -17.52
N ILE A 70 20.75 -1.85 -18.06
CA ILE A 70 21.17 -0.43 -18.02
C ILE A 70 20.22 0.43 -18.86
N GLY A 71 19.76 -0.08 -20.02
CA GLY A 71 18.76 0.58 -20.86
C GLY A 71 17.37 0.60 -20.20
N LEU A 72 16.97 -0.51 -19.56
CA LEU A 72 15.75 -0.56 -18.75
C LEU A 72 15.78 0.51 -17.63
N ALA A 73 16.90 0.62 -16.91
CA ALA A 73 17.05 1.60 -15.83
C ALA A 73 17.08 3.06 -16.31
N GLN A 74 17.25 3.33 -17.62
CA GLN A 74 16.98 4.63 -18.21
C GLN A 74 15.48 4.78 -18.52
N MET A 75 14.86 3.81 -19.20
CA MET A 75 13.43 3.80 -19.51
C MET A 75 12.57 3.96 -18.24
N GLU A 76 12.93 3.31 -17.14
CA GLU A 76 12.23 3.46 -15.85
C GLU A 76 12.35 4.88 -15.26
N ARG A 77 13.39 5.66 -15.56
CA ARG A 77 13.48 7.06 -15.09
C ARG A 77 12.54 7.96 -15.86
N GLU A 78 12.47 7.73 -17.17
CA GLU A 78 11.66 8.50 -18.13
C GLU A 78 10.16 8.15 -18.03
N ALA A 79 9.82 6.92 -17.66
CA ALA A 79 8.44 6.44 -17.54
C ALA A 79 7.70 6.95 -16.27
N PRO A 80 6.37 7.18 -16.35
CA PRO A 80 5.51 7.39 -15.18
C PRO A 80 5.62 6.25 -14.17
N ARG A 81 5.48 6.53 -12.85
CA ARG A 81 5.70 5.54 -11.77
C ARG A 81 4.96 4.22 -11.99
N GLN A 82 3.66 4.29 -12.33
CA GLN A 82 2.79 3.13 -12.59
C GLN A 82 3.31 2.21 -13.73
N GLN A 83 3.94 2.77 -14.76
CA GLN A 83 4.44 1.97 -15.90
C GLN A 83 5.77 1.27 -15.60
N ARG A 84 6.50 1.68 -14.55
CA ARG A 84 7.82 1.11 -14.21
C ARG A 84 7.70 -0.36 -13.82
N ALA A 85 6.70 -0.72 -13.02
CA ALA A 85 6.45 -2.12 -12.65
C ALA A 85 6.24 -3.02 -13.87
N GLN A 86 5.43 -2.57 -14.82
CA GLN A 86 5.16 -3.30 -16.08
C GLN A 86 6.43 -3.45 -16.94
N LEU A 87 7.27 -2.41 -17.04
CA LEU A 87 8.55 -2.49 -17.77
C LEU A 87 9.50 -3.53 -17.14
N ARG A 88 9.59 -3.59 -15.80
CA ARG A 88 10.37 -4.61 -15.09
C ARG A 88 9.83 -6.02 -15.35
N GLN A 89 8.50 -6.19 -15.26
CA GLN A 89 7.83 -7.48 -15.51
C GLN A 89 8.08 -8.00 -16.93
N GLN A 90 7.92 -7.14 -17.94
CA GLN A 90 8.18 -7.49 -19.35
C GLN A 90 9.65 -7.87 -19.58
N PHE A 91 10.60 -7.11 -19.02
CA PHE A 91 12.02 -7.42 -19.13
C PHE A 91 12.40 -8.74 -18.45
N GLY A 92 11.83 -9.03 -17.27
CA GLY A 92 12.01 -10.31 -16.57
C GLY A 92 11.46 -11.48 -17.37
N ALA A 93 10.21 -11.38 -17.84
CA ALA A 93 9.58 -12.43 -18.65
C ALA A 93 10.31 -12.71 -19.97
N GLU A 94 10.83 -11.67 -20.64
CA GLU A 94 11.69 -11.86 -21.82
C GLU A 94 13.00 -12.59 -21.46
N SER A 95 13.65 -12.19 -20.36
CA SER A 95 14.89 -12.82 -19.89
C SER A 95 14.71 -14.31 -19.58
N GLU A 96 13.62 -14.67 -18.89
CA GLU A 96 13.26 -16.06 -18.61
C GLU A 96 12.89 -16.84 -19.88
N ARG A 97 12.18 -16.23 -20.84
CA ARG A 97 11.84 -16.86 -22.13
C ARG A 97 13.08 -17.19 -22.95
N LEU A 98 14.11 -16.34 -22.90
CA LEU A 98 15.41 -16.60 -23.53
C LEU A 98 16.16 -17.73 -22.81
N ALA A 99 16.11 -17.79 -21.48
CA ALA A 99 16.70 -18.89 -20.70
C ALA A 99 16.06 -20.25 -21.06
N PHE A 100 14.74 -20.28 -21.17
CA PHE A 100 13.94 -21.49 -21.43
C PHE A 100 14.25 -22.11 -22.81
N GLN A 101 14.64 -21.30 -23.80
CA GLN A 101 15.03 -21.75 -25.14
C GLN A 101 16.37 -22.49 -25.17
N LEU A 102 17.22 -22.32 -24.14
CA LEU A 102 18.50 -23.03 -24.00
C LEU A 102 18.36 -24.40 -23.32
N LEU A 103 17.14 -24.77 -22.88
CA LEU A 103 16.85 -25.99 -22.14
C LEU A 103 16.09 -27.02 -22.99
N ASN A 104 16.32 -28.31 -22.72
CA ASN A 104 15.53 -29.38 -23.30
C ASN A 104 14.17 -29.56 -22.55
N PRO A 105 13.16 -30.25 -23.12
CA PRO A 105 11.83 -30.35 -22.51
C PRO A 105 11.79 -30.94 -21.08
N ALA A 106 12.71 -31.84 -20.72
CA ALA A 106 12.78 -32.38 -19.35
C ALA A 106 13.35 -31.34 -18.38
N GLN A 107 14.38 -30.59 -18.80
CA GLN A 107 14.95 -29.47 -18.04
C GLN A 107 13.94 -28.33 -17.88
N GLN A 108 13.14 -28.04 -18.92
CA GLN A 108 12.04 -27.07 -18.90
C GLN A 108 10.97 -27.47 -17.87
N SER A 109 10.54 -28.74 -17.87
CA SER A 109 9.58 -29.27 -16.90
C SER A 109 10.12 -29.20 -15.46
N GLN A 110 11.39 -29.57 -15.24
CA GLN A 110 12.01 -29.49 -13.92
C GLN A 110 12.18 -28.03 -13.45
N LEU A 111 12.53 -27.10 -14.36
CA LEU A 111 12.59 -25.68 -14.05
C LEU A 111 11.23 -25.09 -13.68
N ALA A 112 10.14 -25.54 -14.35
CA ALA A 112 8.79 -25.12 -13.99
C ALA A 112 8.42 -25.53 -12.55
N LYS A 113 8.75 -26.77 -12.14
CA LYS A 113 8.56 -27.22 -10.75
C LYS A 113 9.35 -26.37 -9.75
N LEU A 114 10.62 -26.11 -10.05
CA LEU A 114 11.49 -25.29 -9.20
C LEU A 114 11.00 -23.84 -9.08
N ARG A 115 10.50 -23.23 -10.18
CA ARG A 115 9.85 -21.91 -10.16
C ARG A 115 8.66 -21.87 -9.20
N VAL A 116 7.79 -22.88 -9.25
CA VAL A 116 6.62 -22.98 -8.37
C VAL A 116 7.05 -23.14 -6.91
N GLN A 117 8.08 -23.94 -6.64
CA GLN A 117 8.66 -24.09 -5.29
C GLN A 117 9.28 -22.78 -4.76
N TRP A 118 10.04 -22.02 -5.58
CA TRP A 118 10.67 -20.77 -5.14
C TRP A 118 9.70 -19.59 -5.00
N ARG A 119 8.66 -19.54 -5.83
CA ARG A 119 7.64 -18.46 -5.81
C ARG A 119 6.46 -18.75 -4.88
N GLY A 120 6.29 -19.99 -4.40
CA GLY A 120 5.16 -20.35 -3.54
C GLY A 120 3.83 -20.04 -4.23
N MET A 121 2.91 -19.36 -3.54
CA MET A 121 1.65 -18.90 -4.14
C MET A 121 1.84 -17.78 -5.17
N LEU A 122 2.93 -17.02 -5.14
CA LEU A 122 3.19 -15.98 -6.16
C LEU A 122 3.51 -16.58 -7.54
N ALA A 123 3.69 -17.90 -7.63
CA ALA A 123 3.77 -18.62 -8.90
C ALA A 123 2.47 -18.52 -9.71
N LEU A 124 1.32 -18.27 -9.08
CA LEU A 124 0.02 -18.15 -9.75
C LEU A 124 -0.05 -16.95 -10.71
N ALA A 125 0.86 -15.98 -10.61
CA ALA A 125 0.97 -14.88 -11.56
C ALA A 125 1.61 -15.29 -12.90
N ASP A 126 2.27 -16.45 -12.97
CA ASP A 126 2.79 -16.99 -14.23
C ASP A 126 1.62 -17.53 -15.06
N ALA A 127 1.41 -16.97 -16.26
CA ALA A 127 0.20 -17.21 -17.08
C ALA A 127 -0.03 -18.67 -17.51
N ASP A 128 0.98 -19.54 -17.40
CA ASP A 128 0.84 -20.98 -17.59
C ASP A 128 0.32 -21.67 -16.32
N VAL A 129 0.84 -21.30 -15.14
CA VAL A 129 0.35 -21.78 -13.83
C VAL A 129 -1.10 -21.35 -13.62
N ALA A 130 -1.45 -20.11 -13.97
CA ALA A 130 -2.82 -19.60 -13.89
C ALA A 130 -3.81 -20.42 -14.75
N ARG A 131 -3.35 -20.91 -15.90
CA ARG A 131 -4.13 -21.72 -16.83
C ARG A 131 -4.27 -23.17 -16.34
N ASP A 132 -3.18 -23.75 -15.87
CA ASP A 132 -3.14 -25.13 -15.36
C ASP A 132 -3.93 -25.28 -14.05
N LEU A 133 -4.04 -24.21 -13.25
CA LEU A 133 -4.93 -24.12 -12.07
C LEU A 133 -6.34 -23.61 -12.39
N ASN A 134 -6.66 -23.35 -13.67
CA ASN A 134 -7.98 -22.86 -14.10
C ASN A 134 -8.45 -21.65 -13.26
N LEU A 135 -7.58 -20.67 -13.03
CA LEU A 135 -7.87 -19.52 -12.15
C LEU A 135 -8.93 -18.62 -12.78
N ALA A 136 -9.98 -18.31 -12.02
CA ALA A 136 -10.95 -17.29 -12.41
C ALA A 136 -10.28 -15.91 -12.46
N ASN A 137 -10.80 -14.99 -13.29
CA ASN A 137 -10.22 -13.66 -13.47
C ASN A 137 -9.98 -12.93 -12.14
N TRP A 138 -10.97 -12.94 -11.24
CA TRP A 138 -10.85 -12.33 -9.92
C TRP A 138 -9.76 -12.97 -9.02
N GLN A 139 -9.40 -14.23 -9.23
CA GLN A 139 -8.26 -14.87 -8.54
C GLN A 139 -6.93 -14.36 -9.13
N GLN A 140 -6.88 -14.17 -10.45
CA GLN A 140 -5.72 -13.59 -11.13
C GLN A 140 -5.52 -12.12 -10.71
N ASP A 141 -6.61 -11.35 -10.58
CA ASP A 141 -6.59 -9.97 -10.09
C ASP A 141 -6.02 -9.89 -8.66
N THR A 142 -6.54 -10.70 -7.72
CA THR A 142 -6.01 -10.79 -6.34
C THR A 142 -4.53 -11.18 -6.31
N VAL A 143 -4.11 -12.14 -7.15
CA VAL A 143 -2.70 -12.55 -7.24
C VAL A 143 -1.81 -11.44 -7.81
N ALA A 144 -2.31 -10.63 -8.74
CA ALA A 144 -1.59 -9.49 -9.30
C ALA A 144 -1.41 -8.36 -8.26
N GLU A 145 -2.45 -8.04 -7.47
CA GLU A 145 -2.38 -7.06 -6.37
C GLU A 145 -1.32 -7.47 -5.33
N TRP A 146 -1.35 -8.72 -4.87
CA TRP A 146 -0.37 -9.25 -3.94
C TRP A 146 1.05 -9.30 -4.53
N LEU A 147 1.19 -9.58 -5.83
CA LEU A 147 2.50 -9.52 -6.50
C LEU A 147 3.04 -8.09 -6.56
N GLU A 148 2.21 -7.08 -6.81
CA GLU A 148 2.62 -5.67 -6.80
C GLU A 148 3.07 -5.24 -5.40
N ARG A 149 2.26 -5.52 -4.37
CA ARG A 149 2.60 -5.23 -2.97
C ARG A 149 3.90 -5.90 -2.50
N VAL A 150 4.14 -7.16 -2.92
CA VAL A 150 5.42 -7.86 -2.67
C VAL A 150 6.57 -7.31 -3.53
N ASN A 151 6.32 -6.74 -4.71
CA ASN A 151 7.36 -6.07 -5.50
C ASN A 151 7.79 -4.73 -4.87
N GLU A 152 6.88 -4.04 -4.18
CA GLU A 152 7.18 -2.77 -3.50
C GLU A 152 7.88 -2.98 -2.16
N SER A 153 7.42 -3.92 -1.32
CA SER A 153 8.02 -4.19 -0.01
C SER A 153 9.42 -4.81 -0.06
N ARG A 154 9.89 -5.29 -1.23
CA ARG A 154 11.21 -5.93 -1.45
C ARG A 154 12.45 -5.16 -0.98
N ARG A 155 12.33 -3.86 -0.69
CA ARG A 155 13.43 -3.02 -0.18
C ARG A 155 13.21 -2.51 1.25
N SER A 156 12.19 -3.02 1.92
CA SER A 156 11.95 -2.86 3.37
C SER A 156 12.44 -4.11 4.12
N ASP A 157 12.69 -3.97 5.42
CA ASP A 157 12.98 -5.11 6.31
C ASP A 157 11.74 -6.05 6.46
N ASP A 158 10.57 -5.64 5.97
CA ASP A 158 9.31 -6.35 6.00
C ASP A 158 9.03 -7.25 4.78
N ALA A 159 9.96 -7.33 3.82
CA ALA A 159 9.78 -8.08 2.57
C ALA A 159 9.26 -9.52 2.79
N ASP A 160 9.85 -10.25 3.74
CA ASP A 160 9.43 -11.61 4.10
C ASP A 160 8.05 -11.62 4.82
N ARG A 161 7.77 -10.64 5.69
CA ARG A 161 6.48 -10.52 6.39
C ARG A 161 5.32 -10.28 5.42
N VAL A 162 5.53 -9.44 4.41
CA VAL A 162 4.54 -9.15 3.34
C VAL A 162 4.39 -10.35 2.41
N ARG A 163 5.48 -11.06 2.09
CA ARG A 163 5.43 -12.31 1.33
C ARG A 163 4.60 -13.39 2.05
N ASP A 164 4.85 -13.61 3.34
CA ASP A 164 4.08 -14.56 4.15
C ASP A 164 2.60 -14.20 4.23
N GLN A 165 2.24 -12.91 4.18
CA GLN A 165 0.84 -12.47 4.10
C GLN A 165 0.24 -12.81 2.72
N ALA A 166 0.95 -12.50 1.63
CA ALA A 166 0.54 -12.83 0.28
C ALA A 166 0.30 -14.34 0.08
N GLU A 167 1.21 -15.19 0.55
CA GLU A 167 1.06 -16.64 0.43
C GLU A 167 -0.12 -17.19 1.26
N ARG A 168 -0.41 -16.60 2.42
CA ARG A 168 -1.63 -16.97 3.20
C ARG A 168 -2.92 -16.48 2.57
N ALA A 169 -2.95 -15.24 2.05
CA ALA A 169 -4.12 -14.65 1.43
C ALA A 169 -4.49 -15.36 0.11
N ILE A 170 -3.52 -15.54 -0.79
CA ILE A 170 -3.75 -16.26 -2.05
C ILE A 170 -4.24 -17.69 -1.78
N ARG A 171 -3.70 -18.40 -0.77
CA ARG A 171 -4.20 -19.74 -0.42
C ARG A 171 -5.66 -19.76 0.05
N GLN A 172 -6.15 -18.70 0.70
CA GLN A 172 -7.56 -18.64 1.14
C GLN A 172 -8.54 -18.51 -0.03
N GLU A 173 -8.13 -17.87 -1.12
CA GLU A 173 -8.94 -17.68 -2.33
C GLU A 173 -8.93 -18.89 -3.29
N LEU A 174 -8.16 -19.95 -3.00
CA LEU A 174 -8.10 -21.18 -3.80
C LEU A 174 -9.00 -22.28 -3.24
N SER A 175 -9.72 -22.96 -4.12
CA SER A 175 -10.41 -24.22 -3.78
C SER A 175 -9.41 -25.33 -3.47
N ASP A 176 -9.87 -26.40 -2.82
CA ASP A 176 -8.99 -27.54 -2.51
C ASP A 176 -8.53 -28.33 -3.74
N SER A 177 -9.29 -28.31 -4.85
CA SER A 177 -8.83 -28.88 -6.14
C SER A 177 -7.80 -28.00 -6.84
N GLN A 178 -7.93 -26.67 -6.76
CA GLN A 178 -6.91 -25.73 -7.22
C GLN A 178 -5.62 -25.83 -6.38
N TRP A 179 -5.75 -25.99 -5.06
CA TRP A 179 -4.62 -26.25 -4.18
C TRP A 179 -3.94 -27.58 -4.50
N ALA A 180 -4.70 -28.67 -4.71
CA ALA A 180 -4.13 -29.96 -5.11
C ALA A 180 -3.41 -29.88 -6.47
N ALA A 181 -3.94 -29.11 -7.43
CA ALA A 181 -3.25 -28.83 -8.69
C ALA A 181 -1.94 -28.06 -8.50
N TRP A 182 -1.93 -27.04 -7.63
CA TRP A 182 -0.68 -26.35 -7.26
C TRP A 182 0.33 -27.31 -6.64
N GLN A 183 -0.11 -28.19 -5.73
CA GLN A 183 0.78 -29.18 -5.11
C GLN A 183 1.39 -30.17 -6.12
N VAL A 184 0.67 -30.51 -7.20
CA VAL A 184 1.23 -31.32 -8.31
C VAL A 184 2.28 -30.52 -9.08
N LEU A 185 2.02 -29.26 -9.42
CA LEU A 185 3.01 -28.39 -10.09
C LEU A 185 4.25 -28.12 -9.21
N ALA A 186 4.06 -28.01 -7.89
CA ALA A 186 5.13 -27.88 -6.90
C ALA A 186 5.89 -29.21 -6.65
N GLY A 187 5.47 -30.33 -7.24
CA GLY A 187 6.08 -31.65 -7.03
C GLY A 187 5.87 -32.22 -5.61
N GLN A 188 4.84 -31.77 -4.90
CA GLN A 188 4.42 -32.31 -3.60
C GLN A 188 3.42 -33.47 -3.72
N LEU A 189 2.74 -33.59 -4.87
CA LEU A 189 1.85 -34.70 -5.23
C LEU A 189 2.21 -35.23 -6.64
N ASP A 190 2.21 -36.55 -6.80
CA ASP A 190 2.49 -37.20 -8.10
C ASP A 190 1.26 -37.26 -9.03
N VAL A 191 0.05 -37.17 -8.48
CA VAL A 191 -1.22 -37.36 -9.20
C VAL A 191 -2.24 -36.31 -8.75
N LEU A 192 -2.90 -35.68 -9.72
CA LEU A 192 -4.02 -34.77 -9.50
C LEU A 192 -5.28 -35.58 -9.14
N PRO A 193 -5.95 -35.33 -7.99
CA PRO A 193 -7.11 -36.10 -7.57
C PRO A 193 -8.41 -35.70 -8.31
N GLU A 194 -8.56 -34.42 -8.64
CA GLU A 194 -9.72 -33.82 -9.29
C GLU A 194 -9.26 -32.62 -10.14
N PRO A 195 -9.85 -32.33 -11.32
CA PRO A 195 -9.54 -31.11 -12.07
C PRO A 195 -9.74 -29.84 -11.22
N PRO A 196 -8.88 -28.82 -11.35
CA PRO A 196 -9.01 -27.58 -10.60
C PRO A 196 -10.23 -26.78 -11.06
N VAL A 197 -11.06 -26.36 -10.10
CA VAL A 197 -12.26 -25.55 -10.33
C VAL A 197 -12.26 -24.38 -9.35
N PRO A 198 -12.45 -23.12 -9.80
CA PRO A 198 -12.62 -21.98 -8.91
C PRO A 198 -13.74 -22.18 -7.87
N PRO A 199 -13.60 -21.64 -6.65
CA PRO A 199 -14.71 -21.63 -5.70
C PRO A 199 -15.85 -20.75 -6.22
N GLU A 200 -17.10 -21.14 -5.94
CA GLU A 200 -18.29 -20.37 -6.31
C GLU A 200 -18.40 -19.07 -5.51
N ARG A 201 -17.72 -18.02 -5.98
CA ARG A 201 -17.94 -16.65 -5.51
C ARG A 201 -19.34 -16.24 -5.96
N ASN A 202 -20.25 -15.99 -5.01
CA ASN A 202 -21.65 -15.67 -5.30
C ASN A 202 -21.79 -14.21 -5.78
N ILE A 203 -21.39 -13.95 -7.03
CA ILE A 203 -21.35 -12.61 -7.62
C ILE A 203 -22.77 -12.16 -8.00
N PRO A 204 -23.19 -10.93 -7.65
CA PRO A 204 -24.33 -10.28 -8.30
C PRO A 204 -24.15 -10.29 -9.83
N ALA A 205 -25.20 -10.63 -10.57
CA ALA A 205 -25.10 -11.08 -11.97
C ALA A 205 -24.58 -10.05 -12.99
N GLU A 206 -24.37 -8.79 -12.60
CA GLU A 206 -23.89 -7.72 -13.49
C GLU A 206 -22.40 -7.89 -13.90
N THR A 207 -21.57 -8.56 -13.08
CA THR A 207 -20.14 -8.76 -13.41
C THR A 207 -19.91 -9.66 -14.65
N LEU A 208 -20.83 -10.58 -14.95
CA LEU A 208 -20.66 -11.57 -16.04
C LEU A 208 -20.93 -11.01 -17.45
N VAL A 209 -21.50 -9.81 -17.59
CA VAL A 209 -21.90 -9.25 -18.90
C VAL A 209 -20.82 -8.35 -19.52
N SER A 210 -19.93 -7.80 -18.69
CA SER A 210 -18.94 -6.78 -19.09
C SER A 210 -17.85 -7.30 -20.03
N GLN A 211 -17.54 -8.61 -19.98
CA GLN A 211 -16.48 -9.21 -20.81
C GLN A 211 -16.96 -9.86 -22.12
N ALA A 212 -18.28 -9.97 -22.35
CA ALA A 212 -18.84 -10.61 -23.54
C ALA A 212 -19.33 -9.62 -24.61
N SER A 213 -19.51 -8.34 -24.27
CA SER A 213 -20.29 -7.36 -25.04
C SER A 213 -19.46 -6.49 -26.00
N SER A 214 -18.36 -7.02 -26.54
CA SER A 214 -17.53 -6.35 -27.57
C SER A 214 -17.88 -6.73 -29.02
N GLN A 215 -19.13 -7.14 -29.29
CA GLN A 215 -19.66 -7.25 -30.65
C GLN A 215 -21.19 -7.10 -30.72
N GLU A 216 -21.64 -6.39 -31.76
CA GLU A 216 -23.02 -6.30 -32.30
C GLU A 216 -24.16 -5.88 -31.34
N GLY A 217 -24.63 -4.65 -31.48
CA GLY A 217 -25.65 -4.05 -30.61
C GLY A 217 -27.11 -4.29 -31.04
N GLY A 218 -28.04 -4.00 -30.11
CA GLY A 218 -29.49 -4.11 -30.34
C GLY A 218 -30.29 -3.43 -29.23
N ALA A 219 -31.19 -2.53 -29.62
CA ALA A 219 -31.87 -1.55 -28.78
C ALA A 219 -32.64 -2.06 -27.53
N GLN A 220 -32.61 -1.21 -26.49
CA GLN A 220 -33.67 -0.96 -25.49
C GLN A 220 -34.19 -2.10 -24.59
N ALA A 221 -33.79 -2.03 -23.31
CA ALA A 221 -34.74 -1.94 -22.19
C ALA A 221 -34.09 -1.22 -20.99
N ALA A 222 -34.23 0.11 -20.90
CA ALA A 222 -33.73 0.87 -19.75
C ALA A 222 -34.72 0.77 -18.57
N ALA A 223 -34.39 -0.07 -17.58
CA ALA A 223 -35.08 -0.10 -16.29
C ALA A 223 -34.33 0.79 -15.28
N SER A 224 -34.67 2.09 -15.26
CA SER A 224 -34.04 3.06 -14.36
C SER A 224 -34.20 2.67 -12.89
N ARG A 225 -33.12 2.22 -12.25
CA ARG A 225 -33.00 2.29 -10.79
C ARG A 225 -32.54 3.70 -10.44
N SER A 226 -33.36 4.41 -9.68
CA SER A 226 -33.07 5.76 -9.21
C SER A 226 -31.85 5.72 -8.27
N VAL A 227 -30.80 6.46 -8.63
CA VAL A 227 -29.84 6.96 -7.64
C VAL A 227 -30.64 7.74 -6.61
N SER A 228 -30.43 7.47 -5.32
CA SER A 228 -31.02 8.26 -4.26
C SER A 228 -30.31 9.62 -4.20
N GLU A 229 -30.92 10.65 -4.76
CA GLU A 229 -30.42 12.04 -4.81
C GLU A 229 -30.34 12.74 -3.42
N THR A 230 -30.35 11.97 -2.33
CA THR A 230 -30.18 12.46 -0.96
C THR A 230 -28.79 13.07 -0.80
N PRO A 231 -28.65 14.34 -0.41
CA PRO A 231 -27.34 14.91 -0.04
C PRO A 231 -26.70 14.12 1.09
N ILE A 232 -25.38 13.95 1.08
CA ILE A 232 -24.66 13.21 2.12
C ILE A 232 -24.85 13.82 3.53
N GLU A 233 -25.14 15.11 3.59
CA GLU A 233 -25.49 15.85 4.81
C GLU A 233 -26.87 15.49 5.39
N ASP A 234 -27.76 14.91 4.59
CA ASP A 234 -29.10 14.45 4.98
C ASP A 234 -29.16 12.94 5.28
N VAL A 235 -28.11 12.18 4.97
CA VAL A 235 -28.00 10.73 5.28
C VAL A 235 -28.00 10.51 6.80
N ARG A 236 -28.84 9.59 7.30
CA ARG A 236 -29.02 9.30 8.72
C ARG A 236 -28.91 7.79 8.99
N LEU A 237 -27.82 7.39 9.63
CA LEU A 237 -27.40 6.00 9.81
C LEU A 237 -27.78 5.47 11.21
N THR A 238 -28.03 4.16 11.34
CA THR A 238 -28.31 3.51 12.63
C THR A 238 -27.25 2.42 12.88
N LEU A 239 -26.50 2.52 13.98
CA LEU A 239 -25.25 1.78 14.16
C LEU A 239 -25.46 0.51 15.01
N ASN A 240 -25.24 -0.67 14.43
CA ASN A 240 -25.47 -1.96 15.09
C ASN A 240 -24.43 -3.02 14.70
N PHE A 241 -23.18 -2.81 15.13
CA PHE A 241 -22.03 -3.68 14.90
C PHE A 241 -21.68 -4.47 16.16
N ASN A 242 -21.55 -5.79 16.02
CA ASN A 242 -21.10 -6.68 17.09
C ASN A 242 -19.90 -7.51 16.63
N ASN A 243 -18.69 -6.97 16.85
CA ASN A 243 -17.41 -7.55 16.41
C ASN A 243 -17.31 -7.74 14.89
N VAL A 244 -17.87 -6.81 14.11
CA VAL A 244 -17.84 -6.85 12.64
C VAL A 244 -16.46 -6.43 12.14
N PRO A 245 -15.79 -7.17 11.23
CA PRO A 245 -14.51 -6.78 10.64
C PRO A 245 -14.52 -5.35 10.09
N TRP A 246 -13.40 -4.63 10.22
CA TRP A 246 -13.36 -3.22 9.79
C TRP A 246 -13.65 -3.03 8.30
N LYS A 247 -13.25 -3.98 7.44
CA LYS A 247 -13.59 -3.97 6.01
C LYS A 247 -15.11 -3.87 5.80
N ASP A 248 -15.87 -4.76 6.41
CA ASP A 248 -17.32 -4.84 6.23
C ASP A 248 -18.05 -3.60 6.79
N VAL A 249 -17.47 -2.94 7.81
CA VAL A 249 -17.95 -1.65 8.37
C VAL A 249 -17.68 -0.49 7.41
N ILE A 250 -16.53 -0.50 6.73
CA ILE A 250 -16.16 0.49 5.70
C ILE A 250 -17.06 0.32 4.48
N ASP A 251 -17.24 -0.92 4.00
CA ASP A 251 -18.09 -1.23 2.86
C ASP A 251 -19.54 -0.80 3.13
N TRP A 252 -20.08 -1.15 4.31
CA TRP A 252 -21.41 -0.71 4.75
C TRP A 252 -21.54 0.82 4.78
N LEU A 253 -20.55 1.54 5.33
CA LEU A 253 -20.58 3.00 5.38
C LEU A 253 -20.55 3.60 3.97
N ALA A 254 -19.82 2.96 3.05
CA ALA A 254 -19.74 3.39 1.67
C ALA A 254 -21.04 3.18 0.90
N GLU A 255 -21.72 2.04 1.11
CA GLU A 255 -23.04 1.76 0.53
C GLU A 255 -24.11 2.73 1.07
N GLU A 256 -24.16 2.98 2.38
CA GLU A 256 -25.24 3.80 2.98
C GLU A 256 -25.01 5.31 2.88
N ALA A 257 -23.77 5.77 2.68
CA ALA A 257 -23.43 7.18 2.51
C ALA A 257 -23.01 7.57 1.07
N ASP A 258 -23.05 6.64 0.12
CA ASP A 258 -22.66 6.84 -1.29
C ASP A 258 -21.23 7.44 -1.40
N LEU A 259 -20.28 6.76 -0.74
CA LEU A 259 -18.86 7.10 -0.70
C LEU A 259 -18.03 6.17 -1.60
N SER A 260 -17.02 6.74 -2.26
CA SER A 260 -16.00 5.98 -2.97
C SER A 260 -14.85 5.64 -2.02
N VAL A 261 -14.65 4.36 -1.73
CA VAL A 261 -13.55 3.88 -0.88
C VAL A 261 -12.24 3.86 -1.68
N GLN A 262 -11.22 4.53 -1.16
CA GLN A 262 -9.83 4.42 -1.64
C GLN A 262 -8.93 3.99 -0.48
N ASN A 263 -9.09 2.74 -0.06
CA ASN A 263 -8.37 2.14 1.05
C ASN A 263 -7.32 1.17 0.56
N ASP A 264 -6.08 1.64 0.47
CA ASP A 264 -4.90 0.79 0.30
C ASP A 264 -4.58 0.00 1.61
N ILE A 265 -5.14 0.44 2.74
CA ILE A 265 -4.97 -0.08 4.10
C ILE A 265 -6.34 -0.18 4.80
N VAL A 266 -6.54 -1.18 5.67
CA VAL A 266 -7.75 -1.36 6.49
C VAL A 266 -7.35 -1.61 7.95
N PRO A 267 -8.01 -1.00 8.96
CA PRO A 267 -7.62 -1.19 10.36
C PRO A 267 -7.78 -2.64 10.85
N PRO A 268 -6.87 -3.14 11.70
CA PRO A 268 -6.90 -4.52 12.17
C PRO A 268 -8.03 -4.79 13.18
N GLY A 269 -8.53 -6.02 13.15
CA GLY A 269 -9.57 -6.52 14.05
C GLY A 269 -10.98 -6.10 13.60
N SER A 270 -11.80 -5.70 14.56
CA SER A 270 -13.23 -5.43 14.34
C SER A 270 -13.72 -4.18 15.08
N PHE A 271 -14.91 -3.72 14.66
CA PHE A 271 -15.69 -2.67 15.30
C PHE A 271 -16.83 -3.27 16.13
N LYS A 272 -17.17 -2.60 17.24
CA LYS A 272 -18.32 -2.94 18.08
C LYS A 272 -18.97 -1.68 18.60
N TYR A 273 -20.15 -1.38 18.07
CA TYR A 273 -20.95 -0.23 18.48
C TYR A 273 -22.43 -0.55 18.30
N HIS A 274 -23.26 -0.23 19.28
CA HIS A 274 -24.68 -0.56 19.26
C HIS A 274 -25.53 0.58 19.83
N ASP A 275 -26.19 1.31 18.96
CA ASP A 275 -27.25 2.24 19.32
C ASP A 275 -28.39 2.10 18.29
N ARG A 276 -29.51 1.58 18.78
CA ARG A 276 -30.73 1.35 17.99
C ARG A 276 -31.81 2.38 18.31
N SER A 277 -31.45 3.44 19.04
CA SER A 277 -32.34 4.49 19.55
C SER A 277 -32.05 5.86 18.94
N ARG A 278 -30.82 6.08 18.45
CA ARG A 278 -30.41 7.30 17.75
C ARG A 278 -30.00 6.99 16.32
N THR A 279 -30.27 7.95 15.44
CA THR A 279 -29.65 8.04 14.12
C THR A 279 -28.50 9.04 14.14
N TYR A 280 -27.47 8.80 13.34
CA TYR A 280 -26.24 9.57 13.25
C TYR A 280 -26.04 10.12 11.84
N SER A 281 -25.47 11.31 11.69
CA SER A 281 -24.94 11.78 10.40
C SER A 281 -23.71 10.98 9.99
N VAL A 282 -23.28 11.12 8.72
CA VAL A 282 -22.03 10.51 8.24
C VAL A 282 -20.82 11.04 9.01
N ILE A 283 -20.81 12.33 9.36
CA ILE A 283 -19.75 12.96 10.17
C ILE A 283 -19.71 12.36 11.58
N GLU A 284 -20.83 12.28 12.28
CA GLU A 284 -20.89 11.63 13.60
C GLU A 284 -20.55 10.13 13.56
N THR A 285 -20.86 9.44 12.46
CA THR A 285 -20.52 8.03 12.28
C THR A 285 -19.02 7.83 12.12
N LEU A 286 -18.38 8.66 11.29
CA LEU A 286 -16.91 8.71 11.17
C LEU A 286 -16.24 9.11 12.50
N ASP A 287 -16.83 10.05 13.24
CA ASP A 287 -16.35 10.47 14.56
C ASP A 287 -16.31 9.29 15.56
N LEU A 288 -17.37 8.49 15.61
CA LEU A 288 -17.46 7.30 16.45
C LEU A 288 -16.52 6.17 16.00
N MET A 289 -16.31 6.02 14.69
CA MET A 289 -15.36 5.05 14.14
C MET A 289 -13.92 5.45 14.48
N ASN A 290 -13.51 6.69 14.15
CA ASN A 290 -12.18 7.22 14.47
C ASN A 290 -11.90 7.21 15.97
N ALA A 291 -12.87 7.56 16.83
CA ALA A 291 -12.75 7.47 18.28
C ALA A 291 -12.36 6.06 18.79
N SER A 292 -12.71 4.99 18.05
CA SER A 292 -12.36 3.60 18.39
C SER A 292 -11.07 3.09 17.72
N LEU A 293 -10.40 3.96 16.96
CA LEU A 293 -9.16 3.70 16.22
C LEU A 293 -7.96 4.53 16.71
N LEU A 294 -8.19 5.60 17.48
CA LEU A 294 -7.15 6.44 18.10
C LEU A 294 -6.03 5.61 18.77
N ASP A 295 -6.41 4.72 19.68
CA ASP A 295 -5.51 3.86 20.46
C ASP A 295 -4.85 2.74 19.62
N LYS A 296 -5.01 2.75 18.29
CA LYS A 296 -4.48 1.78 17.34
C LYS A 296 -3.65 2.42 16.21
N GLY A 297 -3.48 3.75 16.21
CA GLY A 297 -2.75 4.45 15.15
C GLY A 297 -3.53 4.70 13.85
N TYR A 298 -4.81 4.33 13.74
CA TYR A 298 -5.59 4.49 12.50
C TYR A 298 -6.57 5.67 12.54
N THR A 299 -6.87 6.25 11.37
CA THR A 299 -8.01 7.17 11.20
C THR A 299 -8.56 7.16 9.78
N PHE A 300 -9.87 7.38 9.65
CA PHE A 300 -10.52 7.64 8.37
C PHE A 300 -10.55 9.14 8.06
N PHE A 301 -10.03 9.48 6.89
CA PHE A 301 -10.20 10.75 6.23
C PHE A 301 -11.40 10.67 5.27
N ARG A 302 -12.19 11.73 5.20
CA ARG A 302 -13.20 11.92 4.14
C ARG A 302 -12.92 13.24 3.42
N GLN A 303 -12.73 13.16 2.11
CA GLN A 303 -12.58 14.33 1.23
C GLN A 303 -13.71 14.26 0.19
N ASP A 304 -14.63 15.22 0.21
CA ASP A 304 -15.91 15.16 -0.52
C ASP A 304 -16.65 13.82 -0.29
N ARG A 305 -16.67 12.95 -1.32
CA ARG A 305 -17.24 11.60 -1.31
C ARG A 305 -16.18 10.48 -1.26
N MET A 306 -14.89 10.82 -1.21
CA MET A 306 -13.81 9.84 -1.06
C MET A 306 -13.60 9.50 0.41
N LEU A 307 -13.61 8.22 0.75
CA LEU A 307 -13.27 7.69 2.06
C LEU A 307 -11.90 7.00 2.00
N ARG A 308 -10.96 7.37 2.86
CA ARG A 308 -9.60 6.83 2.90
C ARG A 308 -9.16 6.54 4.34
N CYS A 309 -8.72 5.32 4.60
CA CYS A 309 -8.03 4.96 5.84
C CYS A 309 -6.54 5.34 5.75
N VAL A 310 -5.98 5.80 6.87
CA VAL A 310 -4.56 6.06 7.04
C VAL A 310 -4.07 5.37 8.31
N ASP A 311 -2.86 4.80 8.21
CA ASP A 311 -2.07 4.28 9.32
C ASP A 311 -1.01 5.34 9.67
N PHE A 312 -0.96 5.76 10.93
CA PHE A 312 -0.02 6.78 11.41
C PHE A 312 1.13 6.18 12.24
N GLU A 313 1.15 4.85 12.44
CA GLU A 313 2.28 4.11 13.03
C GLU A 313 3.20 3.52 11.95
N SER A 314 2.87 3.70 10.66
CA SER A 314 3.73 3.37 9.51
C SER A 314 4.80 4.45 9.27
N ASP A 315 6.07 4.04 9.32
CA ASP A 315 7.24 4.86 8.97
C ASP A 315 7.26 5.31 7.48
N ASP A 316 6.39 4.75 6.62
CA ASP A 316 6.31 5.07 5.19
C ASP A 316 5.56 6.39 4.90
N ILE A 317 4.78 6.90 5.86
CA ILE A 317 3.93 8.09 5.67
C ILE A 317 4.53 9.32 6.37
N ALA A 318 5.14 10.20 5.57
CA ALA A 318 5.68 11.47 6.06
C ALA A 318 4.57 12.38 6.66
N PRO A 319 4.82 13.12 7.77
CA PRO A 319 3.84 14.02 8.38
C PRO A 319 3.29 15.11 7.42
N GLU A 320 4.07 15.51 6.42
CA GLU A 320 3.64 16.42 5.36
C GLU A 320 2.56 15.82 4.45
N ALA A 321 2.55 14.49 4.25
CA ALA A 321 1.52 13.80 3.49
C ALA A 321 0.19 13.79 4.27
N ILE A 322 0.23 13.48 5.56
CA ILE A 322 -0.91 13.62 6.49
C ILE A 322 -1.47 15.06 6.45
N SER A 323 -0.60 16.07 6.49
CA SER A 323 -1.01 17.48 6.39
C SER A 323 -1.54 17.90 5.01
N ALA A 324 -1.23 17.14 3.94
CA ALA A 324 -1.80 17.31 2.61
C ALA A 324 -3.13 16.56 2.40
N MET A 325 -3.42 15.56 3.24
CA MET A 325 -4.65 14.75 3.21
C MET A 325 -5.75 15.30 4.14
N ALA A 326 -5.37 16.05 5.18
CA ALA A 326 -6.30 16.72 6.09
C ALA A 326 -6.93 17.96 5.45
N ASP A 327 -8.26 17.91 5.25
CA ASP A 327 -9.09 18.97 4.68
C ASP A 327 -8.75 20.34 5.29
N ARG A 328 -8.46 21.34 4.44
CA ARG A 328 -8.21 22.71 4.90
C ARG A 328 -9.53 23.43 5.13
N VAL A 329 -9.76 23.89 6.36
CA VAL A 329 -10.99 24.59 6.79
C VAL A 329 -10.69 25.95 7.44
N THR A 330 -11.71 26.80 7.52
CA THR A 330 -11.72 28.06 8.29
C THR A 330 -12.01 27.81 9.78
N GLU A 331 -11.79 28.82 10.64
CA GLU A 331 -12.20 28.76 12.06
C GLU A 331 -13.73 28.66 12.23
N GLU A 332 -14.50 29.13 11.24
CA GLU A 332 -15.96 29.06 11.23
C GLU A 332 -16.46 27.64 10.92
N GLU A 333 -15.94 27.02 9.85
CA GLU A 333 -16.25 25.63 9.48
C GLU A 333 -15.74 24.63 10.54
N LEU A 334 -14.59 24.93 11.18
CA LEU A 334 -14.05 24.14 12.29
C LEU A 334 -15.07 23.93 13.43
N ALA A 335 -16.04 24.82 13.61
CA ALA A 335 -17.10 24.65 14.60
C ALA A 335 -18.08 23.51 14.28
N SER A 336 -18.28 23.14 13.01
CA SER A 336 -19.21 22.09 12.57
C SER A 336 -18.57 20.74 12.24
N ARG A 337 -17.23 20.68 12.09
CA ARG A 337 -16.48 19.41 11.87
C ARG A 337 -16.58 18.46 13.08
N GLY A 338 -16.37 17.16 12.85
CA GLY A 338 -16.31 16.12 13.90
C GLY A 338 -15.26 16.42 14.97
N LYS A 339 -15.23 15.67 16.08
CA LYS A 339 -14.20 15.79 17.11
C LYS A 339 -12.88 15.13 16.69
N TYR A 340 -12.98 13.97 16.05
CA TYR A 340 -11.90 13.11 15.57
C TYR A 340 -11.84 13.11 14.03
N GLU A 341 -12.19 14.24 13.43
CA GLU A 341 -12.02 14.53 12.01
C GLU A 341 -10.69 15.29 11.83
N PRO A 342 -9.73 14.78 11.04
CA PRO A 342 -8.44 15.44 10.82
C PRO A 342 -8.61 16.66 9.90
N VAL A 343 -8.15 17.83 10.34
CA VAL A 343 -8.31 19.10 9.62
C VAL A 343 -7.06 19.95 9.66
N THR A 344 -6.90 20.81 8.65
CA THR A 344 -5.83 21.82 8.57
C THR A 344 -6.43 23.22 8.69
N VAL A 345 -5.94 24.04 9.63
CA VAL A 345 -6.37 25.43 9.81
C VAL A 345 -5.15 26.34 9.80
N ILE A 346 -5.29 27.54 9.23
CA ILE A 346 -4.27 28.60 9.33
C ILE A 346 -4.83 29.73 10.17
N PHE A 347 -4.23 29.93 11.34
CA PHE A 347 -4.54 31.06 12.22
C PHE A 347 -3.66 32.25 11.84
N ALA A 348 -4.27 33.43 11.71
CA ALA A 348 -3.54 34.69 11.64
C ALA A 348 -3.31 35.20 13.08
N LEU A 349 -2.12 35.75 13.30
CA LEU A 349 -1.66 36.34 14.55
C LEU A 349 -1.49 37.83 14.33
N GLU A 350 -2.01 38.65 15.24
CA GLU A 350 -1.94 40.11 15.16
C GLU A 350 -0.83 40.68 16.04
N ARG A 351 -0.45 39.96 17.11
CA ARG A 351 0.41 40.48 18.19
C ARG A 351 1.43 39.47 18.71
N LEU A 352 1.25 38.18 18.40
CA LEU A 352 2.13 37.11 18.84
C LEU A 352 3.08 36.67 17.72
N GLU A 353 4.33 36.39 18.09
CA GLU A 353 5.32 35.87 17.14
C GLU A 353 5.00 34.41 16.77
N PRO A 354 4.84 34.06 15.46
CA PRO A 354 4.43 32.71 15.05
C PRO A 354 5.34 31.59 15.53
N GLU A 355 6.64 31.85 15.69
CA GLU A 355 7.60 30.85 16.18
C GLU A 355 7.43 30.55 17.67
N ASP A 356 6.95 31.49 18.49
CA ASP A 356 6.71 31.23 19.92
C ASP A 356 5.34 30.59 20.13
N VAL A 357 4.33 31.00 19.36
CA VAL A 357 3.02 30.33 19.35
C VAL A 357 3.12 28.88 18.90
N ALA A 358 4.00 28.55 17.94
CA ALA A 358 4.23 27.18 17.52
C ALA A 358 4.73 26.28 18.68
N LYS A 359 5.68 26.76 19.49
CA LYS A 359 6.26 26.02 20.65
C LYS A 359 5.24 25.73 21.75
N ASP A 360 4.27 26.63 21.94
CA ASP A 360 3.13 26.40 22.85
C ASP A 360 2.12 25.42 22.24
N ILE A 361 1.89 25.47 20.92
CA ILE A 361 1.00 24.55 20.20
C ILE A 361 1.56 23.12 20.16
N GLU A 362 2.89 22.94 20.04
CA GLU A 362 3.57 21.62 20.06
C GLU A 362 3.18 20.78 21.30
N GLN A 363 2.86 21.42 22.43
CA GLN A 363 2.45 20.77 23.67
C GLN A 363 0.94 20.41 23.72
N LEU A 364 0.15 20.82 22.73
CA LEU A 364 -1.30 20.64 22.62
C LEU A 364 -1.73 19.76 21.43
N LEU A 365 -0.80 19.40 20.55
CA LEU A 365 -1.03 18.48 19.43
C LEU A 365 -1.24 17.05 19.91
N SER A 366 -1.97 16.25 19.12
CA SER A 366 -1.89 14.79 19.20
C SER A 366 -0.53 14.27 18.72
N VAL A 367 -0.25 12.98 18.95
CA VAL A 367 0.93 12.28 18.39
C VAL A 367 1.04 12.41 16.86
N GLN A 368 -0.09 12.65 16.19
CA GLN A 368 -0.25 12.74 14.74
C GLN A 368 -0.31 14.20 14.24
N GLY A 369 -0.34 15.17 15.15
CA GLY A 369 -0.51 16.59 14.82
C GLY A 369 0.78 17.25 14.33
N THR A 370 0.64 18.30 13.54
CA THR A 370 1.78 19.13 13.09
C THR A 370 1.45 20.62 13.19
N VAL A 371 2.47 21.44 13.48
CA VAL A 371 2.40 22.90 13.43
C VAL A 371 3.56 23.47 12.64
N PHE A 372 3.29 24.49 11.84
CA PHE A 372 4.27 25.21 11.04
C PHE A 372 4.09 26.71 11.23
N ALA A 373 5.10 27.38 11.80
CA ALA A 373 5.18 28.83 11.84
C ALA A 373 5.40 29.40 10.43
N LEU A 374 4.74 30.51 10.13
CA LEU A 374 4.88 31.28 8.88
C LEU A 374 5.21 32.74 9.23
N PRO A 375 6.45 33.06 9.66
CA PRO A 375 6.80 34.38 10.19
C PRO A 375 6.54 35.52 9.20
N LEU A 376 6.79 35.29 7.91
CA LEU A 376 6.63 36.29 6.85
C LEU A 376 5.15 36.70 6.59
N SER A 377 4.17 35.95 7.08
CA SER A 377 2.74 36.27 6.96
C SER A 377 2.03 36.40 8.31
N GLY A 378 2.75 36.35 9.44
CA GLY A 378 2.15 36.45 10.78
C GLY A 378 1.16 35.32 11.07
N GLN A 379 1.48 34.08 10.66
CA GLN A 379 0.52 32.97 10.68
C GLN A 379 1.12 31.67 11.26
N VAL A 380 0.26 30.80 11.78
CA VAL A 380 0.58 29.40 12.09
C VAL A 380 -0.37 28.46 11.35
N LYS A 381 0.17 27.49 10.60
CA LYS A 381 -0.60 26.37 10.04
C LYS A 381 -0.59 25.23 11.05
N VAL A 382 -1.77 24.77 11.45
CA VAL A 382 -1.97 23.63 12.36
C VAL A 382 -2.72 22.53 11.62
N THR A 383 -2.24 21.30 11.66
CA THR A 383 -3.00 20.11 11.28
C THR A 383 -3.13 19.19 12.50
N ASP A 384 -4.35 18.87 12.91
CA ASP A 384 -4.66 17.88 13.96
C ASP A 384 -6.15 17.49 13.88
N MET A 385 -6.61 16.61 14.75
CA MET A 385 -8.03 16.34 14.98
C MET A 385 -8.76 17.64 15.37
N ALA A 386 -9.90 17.93 14.74
CA ALA A 386 -10.63 19.19 14.93
C ALA A 386 -11.03 19.49 16.40
N GLY A 387 -11.15 18.48 17.27
CA GLY A 387 -11.27 18.68 18.73
C GLY A 387 -10.06 19.38 19.37
N ASN A 388 -8.85 19.00 18.97
CA ASN A 388 -7.61 19.63 19.41
C ASN A 388 -7.43 21.00 18.75
N VAL A 389 -7.68 21.11 17.45
CA VAL A 389 -7.56 22.39 16.71
C VAL A 389 -8.51 23.45 17.28
N ARG A 390 -9.72 23.10 17.74
CA ARG A 390 -10.62 24.02 18.48
C ARG A 390 -10.06 24.45 19.85
N THR A 391 -9.35 23.56 20.53
CA THR A 391 -8.69 23.87 21.81
C THR A 391 -7.51 24.81 21.61
N ILE A 392 -6.72 24.59 20.55
CA ILE A 392 -5.64 25.46 20.08
C ILE A 392 -6.19 26.84 19.66
N ALA A 393 -7.26 26.90 18.86
CA ALA A 393 -7.91 28.15 18.49
C ALA A 393 -8.34 28.98 19.72
N ALA A 394 -8.95 28.34 20.71
CA ALA A 394 -9.36 28.99 21.97
C ALA A 394 -8.17 29.45 22.84
N MET A 395 -7.01 28.80 22.72
CA MET A 395 -5.76 29.22 23.36
C MET A 395 -5.16 30.44 22.65
N ILE A 396 -4.99 30.40 21.33
CA ILE A 396 -4.49 31.50 20.49
C ILE A 396 -5.33 32.76 20.73
N LYS A 397 -6.66 32.64 20.63
CA LYS A 397 -7.61 33.75 20.79
C LYS A 397 -7.53 34.44 22.16
N ARG A 398 -7.22 33.68 23.22
CA ARG A 398 -6.99 34.22 24.58
C ARG A 398 -5.60 34.86 24.75
N ALA A 399 -4.60 34.39 24.00
CA ALA A 399 -3.26 34.96 24.01
C ALA A 399 -3.18 36.26 23.19
N GLU A 400 -3.92 36.35 22.08
CA GLU A 400 -4.06 37.56 21.26
C GLU A 400 -4.91 38.65 21.96
N ASP A 401 -6.02 38.29 22.62
CA ASP A 401 -6.74 39.21 23.53
C ASP A 401 -6.79 38.71 24.99
N PRO A 402 -5.73 38.98 25.79
CA PRO A 402 -5.69 38.68 27.22
C PRO A 402 -6.58 39.58 28.10
N HIS A 403 -7.33 40.53 27.53
CA HIS A 403 -8.14 41.51 28.23
C HIS A 403 -9.64 41.18 28.14
N SER A 404 -10.11 40.68 26.99
CA SER A 404 -11.47 40.15 26.79
C SER A 404 -11.89 39.20 27.92
N SER A 405 -11.04 38.22 28.26
CA SER A 405 -11.30 37.22 29.29
C SER A 405 -11.06 37.71 30.73
N ARG A 406 -10.53 38.92 30.94
CA ARG A 406 -10.35 39.53 32.27
C ARG A 406 -11.37 40.62 32.59
N GLY A 407 -12.05 41.19 31.58
CA GLY A 407 -13.10 42.19 31.79
C GLY A 407 -14.41 41.64 32.39
N ALA A 408 -14.68 40.34 32.22
CA ALA A 408 -15.97 39.74 32.55
C ALA A 408 -16.27 39.54 34.05
N SER A 409 -15.30 39.76 34.94
CA SER A 409 -15.42 39.45 36.38
C SER A 409 -15.15 40.65 37.33
N ILE A 410 -15.04 41.87 36.80
CA ILE A 410 -14.91 43.10 37.62
C ILE A 410 -15.90 44.18 37.12
N GLN A 411 -17.20 43.91 37.30
CA GLN A 411 -18.16 44.98 37.59
C GLN A 411 -18.50 44.93 39.08
N SER A 412 -17.70 45.63 39.88
CA SER A 412 -17.96 45.88 41.29
C SER A 412 -18.76 47.18 41.47
N TRP A 413 -19.99 47.07 41.98
CA TRP A 413 -20.65 48.06 42.84
C TRP A 413 -21.67 47.34 43.73
#